data_AF-A0A926VJ37-F1
#
_entry.id   AF-A0A926VJ37-F1
#
_cell.length_a   1.000
_cell.length_b   1.000
_cell.length_c   1.000
_cell.angle_alpha   90.00
_cell.angle_beta   90.00
_cell.angle_gamma   90.00
#
_symmetry.space_group_name_H-M   'P 1'
#
loop_
_entity.id
_entity.type
_entity.pdbx_description
1 polymer ?
#
loop_
_entity_poly.entity_id
_entity_poly.type
_entity_poly.pdbx_seq_one_letter_code
_entity_poly.pdbx_strand_id
1 'polypeptide(L)'
;MTNNQLAMNTSIVSLISERNIDYTPLQQLLAQQDFQAADRMTLQLLCELAGAAAVQRKWLYFTEVEKFPTSDLQTINNLWLANSEGKFGYGVQREIWLSLGKNWEKFWPKIGWKNGNNWTRYPHEFIWDLSAPKGHLPLSNQLRGVRVIASLLSHPAWSSTSLSG
;
A
#
# COMPACT_ATOMS: atom_id res chain seq x y z
N MET A 1 16.09 -2.34 38.07
CA MET A 1 14.80 -2.03 37.41
C MET A 1 15.14 -1.51 36.03
N THR A 2 15.12 -2.40 35.05
CA THR A 2 15.37 -2.10 33.64
C THR A 2 14.18 -1.37 33.05
N ASN A 3 14.37 -0.18 32.50
CA ASN A 3 13.52 0.29 31.41
C ASN A 3 14.43 0.74 30.27
N ASN A 4 14.52 -0.19 29.32
CA ASN A 4 15.30 -0.09 28.11
C ASN A 4 14.64 0.98 27.23
N GLN A 5 15.28 2.14 27.15
CA GLN A 5 14.92 3.19 26.22
C GLN A 5 15.45 2.78 24.84
N LEU A 6 14.74 1.84 24.20
CA LEU A 6 14.88 1.58 22.78
C LEU A 6 14.27 2.78 22.07
N ALA A 7 15.11 3.80 21.86
CA ALA A 7 14.89 4.80 20.84
C ALA A 7 14.85 4.07 19.50
N MET A 8 13.65 3.65 19.10
CA MET A 8 13.40 3.13 17.75
C MET A 8 13.65 4.30 16.80
N ASN A 9 14.72 4.18 16.04
CA ASN A 9 15.13 5.10 14.99
C ASN A 9 14.16 4.99 13.79
N THR A 10 12.86 5.21 14.06
CA THR A 10 11.84 5.25 13.03
C THR A 10 11.96 6.60 12.36
N SER A 11 12.51 6.62 11.15
CA SER A 11 12.47 7.77 10.26
C SER A 11 11.10 8.43 10.38
N ILE A 12 11.05 9.68 10.85
CA ILE A 12 9.80 10.41 11.07
C ILE A 12 9.17 10.63 9.69
N VAL A 13 8.28 9.72 9.28
CA VAL A 13 7.50 9.89 8.06
C VAL A 13 6.53 11.02 8.28
N SER A 14 6.68 12.10 7.52
CA SER A 14 5.74 13.23 7.54
C SER A 14 4.35 12.77 7.10
N LEU A 15 3.33 13.04 7.92
CA LEU A 15 1.94 12.71 7.65
C LEU A 15 1.26 13.84 6.87
N ILE A 16 1.49 13.90 5.55
CA ILE A 16 0.98 14.97 4.68
C ILE A 16 -0.34 14.53 4.05
N SER A 17 -1.34 15.42 4.05
CA SER A 17 -2.63 15.21 3.39
C SER A 17 -3.14 16.50 2.76
N GLU A 18 -3.62 16.42 1.51
CA GLU A 18 -4.36 17.52 0.87
C GLU A 18 -5.86 17.50 1.23
N ARG A 19 -6.33 16.44 1.89
CA ARG A 19 -7.73 16.26 2.30
C ARG A 19 -7.94 16.22 3.81
N ASN A 20 -6.93 16.60 4.59
CA ASN A 20 -6.93 16.56 6.06
C ASN A 20 -7.25 15.17 6.63
N ILE A 21 -6.78 14.11 5.95
CA ILE A 21 -6.89 12.73 6.43
C ILE A 21 -5.90 12.52 7.56
N ASP A 22 -6.34 11.87 8.64
CA ASP A 22 -5.47 11.47 9.74
C ASP A 22 -4.80 10.12 9.45
N TYR A 23 -3.50 10.15 9.20
CA TYR A 23 -2.68 8.96 8.95
C TYR A 23 -2.04 8.35 10.21
N THR A 24 -2.25 8.96 11.38
CA THR A 24 -1.70 8.49 12.65
C THR A 24 -2.08 7.04 12.97
N PRO A 25 -3.33 6.59 12.76
CA PRO A 25 -3.69 5.18 13.00
C PRO A 25 -2.90 4.21 12.13
N LEU A 26 -2.69 4.54 10.85
CA LEU A 26 -1.89 3.70 9.96
C LEU A 26 -0.42 3.65 10.41
N GLN A 27 0.15 4.79 10.78
CA GLN A 27 1.52 4.86 11.29
C GLN A 27 1.70 3.99 12.54
N GLN A 28 0.77 4.06 13.49
CA GLN A 28 0.84 3.28 14.74
C GLN A 28 0.76 1.77 14.46
N LEU A 29 -0.16 1.32 13.62
CA LEU A 29 -0.31 -0.10 13.27
C LEU A 29 0.95 -0.64 12.57
N LEU A 30 1.51 0.14 11.64
CA LEU A 30 2.75 -0.22 10.94
C LEU A 30 3.96 -0.25 11.87
N ALA A 31 4.09 0.72 12.77
CA ALA A 31 5.17 0.74 13.76
C ALA A 31 5.12 -0.45 14.72
N GLN A 32 3.93 -1.00 14.97
CA GLN A 32 3.71 -2.21 15.77
C GLN A 32 3.83 -3.50 14.95
N GLN A 33 4.11 -3.41 13.64
CA GLN A 33 4.12 -4.53 12.70
C GLN A 33 2.80 -5.32 12.63
N ASP A 34 1.67 -4.70 12.99
CA ASP A 34 0.34 -5.27 12.73
C ASP A 34 -0.06 -4.99 11.27
N PHE A 35 0.62 -5.68 10.35
CA PHE A 35 0.45 -5.47 8.91
C PHE A 35 -0.95 -5.82 8.42
N GLN A 36 -1.62 -6.76 9.07
CA GLN A 36 -2.99 -7.14 8.72
C GLN A 36 -3.99 -6.02 9.08
N ALA A 37 -3.86 -5.40 10.24
CA ALA A 37 -4.67 -4.24 10.58
C ALA A 37 -4.29 -3.02 9.74
N ALA A 38 -3.00 -2.79 9.48
CA ALA A 38 -2.52 -1.71 8.63
C ALA A 38 -3.06 -1.82 7.18
N ASP A 39 -3.19 -3.03 6.64
CA ASP A 39 -3.80 -3.28 5.33
C ASP A 39 -5.28 -2.86 5.29
N ARG A 40 -6.06 -3.28 6.29
CA ARG A 40 -7.46 -2.85 6.43
C ARG A 40 -7.59 -1.34 6.58
N MET A 41 -6.73 -0.74 7.41
CA MET A 41 -6.68 0.71 7.62
C MET A 41 -6.33 1.43 6.31
N THR A 42 -5.40 0.90 5.53
CA THR A 42 -5.04 1.46 4.21
C THR A 42 -6.27 1.51 3.29
N LEU A 43 -7.06 0.44 3.19
CA LEU A 43 -8.29 0.45 2.39
C LEU A 43 -9.32 1.47 2.90
N GLN A 44 -9.46 1.61 4.22
CA GLN A 44 -10.36 2.60 4.83
C GLN A 44 -9.95 4.02 4.46
N LEU A 45 -8.67 4.36 4.60
CA LEU A 45 -8.12 5.67 4.24
C LEU A 45 -8.26 5.98 2.74
N LEU A 46 -8.05 4.99 1.87
CA LEU A 46 -8.30 5.18 0.44
C LEU A 46 -9.78 5.41 0.15
N CYS A 47 -10.70 4.75 0.86
CA CYS A 47 -12.13 5.04 0.74
C CYS A 47 -12.47 6.45 1.24
N GLU A 48 -11.83 6.91 2.32
CA GLU A 48 -11.99 8.27 2.82
C GLU A 48 -11.50 9.31 1.80
N LEU A 49 -10.34 9.07 1.17
CA LEU A 49 -9.84 9.86 0.05
C LEU A 49 -10.79 9.86 -1.16
N ALA A 50 -11.58 8.80 -1.37
CA ALA A 50 -12.56 8.76 -2.45
C ALA A 50 -13.89 9.46 -2.09
N GLY A 51 -14.13 9.71 -0.80
CA GLY A 51 -15.30 10.44 -0.28
C GLY A 51 -16.41 9.55 0.28
N ALA A 52 -17.47 10.17 0.79
CA ALA A 52 -18.51 9.51 1.59
C ALA A 52 -19.15 8.27 0.94
N ALA A 53 -19.40 8.30 -0.38
CA ALA A 53 -19.96 7.16 -1.11
C ALA A 53 -19.01 5.95 -1.11
N ALA A 54 -17.71 6.19 -1.18
CA ALA A 54 -16.69 5.14 -1.11
C ALA A 54 -16.57 4.55 0.30
N VAL A 55 -16.60 5.40 1.32
CA VAL A 55 -16.63 4.97 2.74
C VAL A 55 -17.82 4.05 3.00
N GLN A 56 -19.02 4.41 2.52
CA GLN A 56 -20.22 3.60 2.71
C GLN A 56 -20.11 2.22 2.05
N ARG A 57 -19.61 2.16 0.81
CA ARG A 57 -19.52 0.90 0.05
C ARG A 57 -18.28 0.06 0.35
N LYS A 58 -17.24 0.65 0.94
CA LYS A 58 -16.00 -0.02 1.39
C LYS A 58 -15.15 -0.67 0.29
N TRP A 59 -15.13 -0.06 -0.89
CA TRP A 59 -14.22 -0.42 -1.99
C TRP A 59 -13.93 0.83 -2.83
N LEU A 60 -13.27 0.71 -3.99
CA LEU A 60 -12.91 1.85 -4.85
C LEU A 60 -13.30 1.62 -6.32
N TYR A 61 -13.71 2.66 -7.01
CA TYR A 61 -13.66 2.74 -8.47
C TYR A 61 -12.30 3.27 -8.90
N PHE A 62 -11.80 2.76 -10.01
CA PHE A 62 -10.51 3.19 -10.57
C PHE A 62 -10.50 4.70 -10.93
N THR A 63 -11.65 5.28 -11.31
CA THR A 63 -11.81 6.73 -11.58
C THR A 63 -11.73 7.60 -10.33
N GLU A 64 -11.95 7.05 -9.14
CA GLU A 64 -11.72 7.77 -7.88
C GLU A 64 -10.23 7.78 -7.54
N VAL A 65 -9.56 6.64 -7.78
CA VAL A 65 -8.11 6.50 -7.59
C VAL A 65 -7.33 7.50 -8.45
N GLU A 66 -7.75 7.70 -9.70
CA GLU A 66 -7.15 8.68 -10.61
C GLU A 66 -7.21 10.13 -10.11
N LYS A 67 -8.07 10.42 -9.11
CA LYS A 67 -8.27 11.75 -8.52
C LYS A 67 -7.66 11.87 -7.12
N PHE A 68 -6.95 10.85 -6.65
CA PHE A 68 -6.30 10.93 -5.36
C PHE A 68 -5.19 11.98 -5.38
N PRO A 69 -5.06 12.81 -4.34
CA PRO A 69 -3.94 13.73 -4.27
C PRO A 69 -2.63 12.96 -4.17
N THR A 70 -1.59 13.50 -4.78
CA THR A 70 -0.28 12.84 -4.84
C THR A 70 0.33 12.71 -3.44
N SER A 71 0.21 13.74 -2.62
CA SER A 71 0.78 13.77 -1.26
C SER A 71 0.20 12.66 -0.38
N ASP A 72 -1.11 12.43 -0.43
CA ASP A 72 -1.81 11.40 0.33
C ASP A 72 -1.34 9.98 -0.05
N LEU A 73 -1.22 9.68 -1.35
CA LEU A 73 -0.68 8.39 -1.81
C LEU A 73 0.80 8.20 -1.44
N GLN A 74 1.58 9.28 -1.48
CA GLN A 74 2.98 9.25 -1.05
C GLN A 74 3.10 9.01 0.47
N THR A 75 2.25 9.64 1.29
CA THR A 75 2.21 9.41 2.74
C THR A 75 1.92 7.94 3.06
N ILE A 76 0.86 7.37 2.45
CA ILE A 76 0.52 5.95 2.63
C ILE A 76 1.71 5.06 2.21
N ASN A 77 2.29 5.30 1.04
CA ASN A 77 3.42 4.51 0.54
C ASN A 77 4.66 4.61 1.44
N ASN A 78 5.00 5.81 1.89
CA ASN A 78 6.19 6.04 2.71
C ASN A 78 6.05 5.41 4.10
N LEU A 79 4.85 5.40 4.66
CA LEU A 79 4.56 4.66 5.89
C LEU A 79 4.80 3.16 5.71
N TRP A 80 4.29 2.57 4.63
CA TRP A 80 4.55 1.15 4.32
C TRP A 80 6.04 0.87 4.11
N LEU A 81 6.75 1.70 3.34
CA LEU A 81 8.19 1.53 3.09
C LEU A 81 9.01 1.58 4.38
N ALA A 82 8.80 2.61 5.20
CA ALA A 82 9.60 2.86 6.41
C ALA A 82 9.46 1.75 7.45
N ASN A 83 8.30 1.09 7.51
CA ASN A 83 8.01 0.05 8.50
C ASN A 83 8.12 -1.37 7.93
N SER A 84 8.63 -1.54 6.70
CA SER A 84 8.73 -2.85 6.03
C SER A 84 10.12 -3.18 5.50
N GLU A 85 11.17 -2.49 5.96
CA GLU A 85 12.52 -2.60 5.37
C GLU A 85 12.52 -2.33 3.84
N GLY A 86 11.62 -1.45 3.39
CA GLY A 86 11.41 -1.16 1.97
C GLY A 86 10.76 -2.28 1.15
N LYS A 87 10.16 -3.30 1.79
CA LYS A 87 9.54 -4.43 1.10
C LYS A 87 8.12 -4.16 0.61
N PHE A 88 7.36 -3.31 1.28
CA PHE A 88 5.94 -3.10 1.04
C PHE A 88 5.63 -1.67 0.59
N GLY A 89 4.52 -1.50 -0.13
CA GLY A 89 4.05 -0.23 -0.66
C GLY A 89 3.66 -0.28 -2.14
N TYR A 90 2.79 0.63 -2.57
CA TYR A 90 2.34 0.72 -3.97
C TYR A 90 3.47 1.09 -4.93
N GLY A 91 4.43 1.91 -4.49
CA GLY A 91 5.65 2.21 -5.26
C GLY A 91 6.47 0.95 -5.54
N VAL A 92 6.61 0.09 -4.54
CA VAL A 92 7.30 -1.21 -4.67
C VAL A 92 6.58 -2.12 -5.65
N GLN A 93 5.25 -2.23 -5.52
CA GLN A 93 4.42 -2.99 -6.46
C GLN A 93 4.56 -2.45 -7.88
N ARG A 94 4.58 -1.14 -8.07
CA ARG A 94 4.78 -0.50 -9.37
C ARG A 94 6.13 -0.89 -9.98
N GLU A 95 7.22 -0.78 -9.24
CA GLU A 95 8.56 -1.15 -9.74
C GLU A 95 8.59 -2.60 -10.23
N ILE A 96 8.03 -3.53 -9.46
CA ILE A 96 7.93 -4.94 -9.85
C ILE A 96 7.08 -5.09 -11.12
N TRP A 97 5.90 -4.47 -11.16
CA TRP A 97 5.02 -4.53 -12.33
C TRP A 97 5.68 -3.99 -13.60
N LEU A 98 6.41 -2.87 -13.50
CA LEU A 98 7.18 -2.30 -14.61
C LEU A 98 8.31 -3.22 -15.05
N SER A 99 9.08 -3.81 -14.12
CA SER A 99 10.16 -4.76 -14.44
C SER A 99 9.67 -6.01 -15.17
N LEU A 100 8.39 -6.35 -15.01
CA LEU A 100 7.74 -7.49 -15.66
C LEU A 100 7.07 -7.10 -16.99
N GLY A 101 7.33 -5.90 -17.51
CA GLY A 101 6.74 -5.40 -18.74
C GLY A 101 5.23 -5.19 -18.62
N LYS A 102 4.76 -4.79 -17.44
CA LYS A 102 3.34 -4.58 -17.11
C LYS A 102 2.48 -5.86 -17.24
N ASN A 103 3.09 -7.04 -17.15
CA ASN A 103 2.40 -8.31 -17.31
C ASN A 103 1.80 -8.80 -15.98
N TRP A 104 0.47 -8.78 -15.89
CA TRP A 104 -0.28 -9.18 -14.70
C TRP A 104 -0.11 -10.67 -14.33
N GLU A 105 -0.07 -11.57 -15.32
CA GLU A 105 0.11 -13.02 -15.07
C GLU A 105 1.47 -13.33 -14.44
N LYS A 106 2.50 -12.52 -14.73
CA LYS A 106 3.81 -12.62 -14.06
C LYS A 106 3.82 -11.89 -12.71
N PHE A 107 3.04 -10.81 -12.58
CA PHE A 107 3.02 -9.96 -11.41
C PHE A 107 2.41 -10.65 -10.18
N TRP A 108 1.23 -11.27 -10.32
CA TRP A 108 0.55 -11.91 -9.19
C TRP A 108 1.38 -12.95 -8.44
N PRO A 109 2.03 -13.93 -9.12
CA PRO A 109 2.89 -14.88 -8.41
C PRO A 109 4.14 -14.21 -7.84
N LYS A 110 4.68 -13.17 -8.49
CA LYS A 110 5.87 -12.46 -8.01
C LYS A 110 5.66 -11.78 -6.66
N ILE A 111 4.46 -11.25 -6.41
CA ILE A 111 4.07 -10.65 -5.12
C ILE A 111 3.31 -11.61 -4.21
N GLY A 112 3.16 -12.89 -4.58
CA GLY A 112 2.51 -13.91 -3.74
C GLY A 112 0.98 -13.82 -3.64
N TRP A 113 0.30 -13.28 -4.66
CA TRP A 113 -1.17 -13.19 -4.70
C TRP A 113 -1.84 -14.31 -5.51
N LYS A 114 -1.03 -15.11 -6.22
CA LYS A 114 -1.52 -16.23 -7.03
C LYS A 114 -0.48 -17.35 -7.05
N ASN A 115 -0.91 -18.59 -6.91
CA ASN A 115 -0.08 -19.78 -7.09
C ASN A 115 -0.71 -20.69 -8.13
N GLY A 116 -0.08 -20.79 -9.31
CA GLY A 116 -0.69 -21.43 -10.48
C GLY A 116 -2.00 -20.74 -10.86
N ASN A 117 -3.11 -21.48 -10.84
CA ASN A 117 -4.45 -20.96 -11.13
C ASN A 117 -5.21 -20.47 -9.88
N ASN A 118 -4.65 -20.63 -8.68
CA ASN A 118 -5.33 -20.33 -7.43
C ASN A 118 -4.96 -18.94 -6.92
N TRP A 119 -5.97 -18.12 -6.64
CA TRP A 119 -5.79 -16.85 -5.93
C TRP A 119 -5.64 -17.09 -4.44
N THR A 120 -4.74 -16.33 -3.82
CA THR A 120 -4.56 -16.32 -2.36
C THR A 120 -5.83 -15.86 -1.66
N ARG A 121 -6.33 -16.65 -0.70
CA ARG A 121 -7.57 -16.37 0.04
C ARG A 121 -7.35 -15.45 1.23
N TYR A 122 -8.10 -14.35 1.26
CA TYR A 122 -8.11 -13.42 2.38
C TYR A 122 -8.88 -13.99 3.59
N PRO A 123 -8.43 -13.74 4.83
CA PRO A 123 -7.10 -13.20 5.18
C PRO A 123 -6.02 -14.28 5.31
N HIS A 124 -6.39 -15.55 5.48
CA HIS A 124 -5.52 -16.57 6.08
C HIS A 124 -4.38 -17.08 5.20
N GLU A 125 -4.47 -16.94 3.87
CA GLU A 125 -3.40 -17.39 2.96
C GLU A 125 -2.40 -16.28 2.61
N PHE A 126 -2.66 -15.04 3.03
CA PHE A 126 -1.70 -13.94 2.94
C PHE A 126 -0.70 -14.01 4.09
N ILE A 127 0.51 -13.48 3.84
CA ILE A 127 1.60 -13.45 4.82
C ILE A 127 1.67 -12.05 5.41
N TRP A 128 1.35 -11.92 6.70
CA TRP A 128 1.17 -10.65 7.41
C TRP A 128 2.38 -10.24 8.23
N ASP A 129 3.57 -10.58 7.76
CA ASP A 129 4.84 -10.27 8.40
C ASP A 129 5.95 -10.04 7.36
N LEU A 130 7.14 -9.69 7.83
CA LEU A 130 8.30 -9.39 6.99
C LEU A 130 8.87 -10.61 6.23
N SER A 131 8.40 -11.84 6.45
CA SER A 131 8.78 -12.99 5.62
C SER A 131 8.11 -12.98 4.23
N ALA A 132 7.06 -12.16 4.05
CA ALA A 132 6.32 -12.08 2.80
C ALA A 132 7.21 -11.62 1.60
N PRO A 133 6.82 -11.95 0.36
CA PRO A 133 7.48 -11.45 -0.84
C PRO A 133 7.53 -9.92 -0.91
N LYS A 134 8.54 -9.37 -1.59
CA LYS A 134 8.57 -7.93 -1.91
C LYS A 134 7.31 -7.56 -2.72
N GLY A 135 6.64 -6.49 -2.33
CA GLY A 135 5.39 -6.01 -2.92
C GLY A 135 4.13 -6.75 -2.45
N HIS A 136 4.21 -7.68 -1.50
CA HIS A 136 3.05 -8.46 -1.05
C HIS A 136 1.93 -7.58 -0.46
N LEU A 137 2.30 -6.51 0.24
CA LEU A 137 1.38 -5.57 0.87
C LEU A 137 1.65 -4.13 0.41
N PRO A 138 0.66 -3.22 0.50
CA PRO A 138 -0.75 -3.47 0.85
C PRO A 138 -1.54 -4.17 -0.27
N LEU A 139 -2.69 -4.74 0.06
CA LEU A 139 -3.56 -5.46 -0.86
C LEU A 139 -4.42 -4.52 -1.71
N SER A 140 -4.78 -4.99 -2.91
CA SER A 140 -5.87 -4.44 -3.71
C SER A 140 -6.72 -5.61 -4.21
N ASN A 141 -8.00 -5.62 -3.85
CA ASN A 141 -8.88 -6.75 -4.11
C ASN A 141 -9.13 -6.97 -5.63
N GLN A 142 -8.74 -8.15 -6.14
CA GLN A 142 -8.89 -8.50 -7.56
C GLN A 142 -10.27 -9.08 -7.92
N LEU A 143 -11.19 -9.30 -6.96
CA LEU A 143 -12.56 -9.77 -7.24
C LEU A 143 -13.37 -8.80 -8.13
N ARG A 144 -12.94 -7.53 -8.22
CA ARG A 144 -13.55 -6.49 -9.07
C ARG A 144 -12.71 -6.17 -10.31
N GLY A 145 -11.73 -7.02 -10.61
CA GLY A 145 -10.80 -6.85 -11.73
C GLY A 145 -9.63 -5.91 -11.44
N VAL A 146 -8.76 -5.79 -12.45
CA VAL A 146 -7.43 -5.19 -12.32
C VAL A 146 -7.41 -3.65 -12.33
N ARG A 147 -8.53 -3.00 -12.64
CA ARG A 147 -8.53 -1.55 -12.95
C ARG A 147 -8.10 -0.68 -11.77
N VAL A 148 -8.51 -1.02 -10.55
CA VAL A 148 -8.14 -0.24 -9.34
C VAL A 148 -6.64 -0.27 -9.11
N ILE A 149 -6.03 -1.46 -9.09
CA ILE A 149 -4.58 -1.57 -8.93
C ILE A 149 -3.83 -1.00 -10.13
N ALA A 150 -4.33 -1.15 -11.35
CA ALA A 150 -3.73 -0.52 -12.53
C ALA A 150 -3.68 1.01 -12.39
N SER A 151 -4.77 1.64 -11.93
CA SER A 151 -4.81 3.09 -11.67
C SER A 151 -3.91 3.48 -10.50
N LEU A 152 -3.87 2.70 -9.41
CA LEU A 152 -2.93 2.92 -8.31
C LEU A 152 -1.49 2.89 -8.83
N LEU A 153 -1.08 1.81 -9.49
CA LEU A 153 0.29 1.63 -9.96
C LEU A 153 0.68 2.57 -11.11
N SER A 154 -0.28 3.18 -11.80
CA SER A 154 -0.04 4.15 -12.88
C SER A 154 -0.12 5.61 -12.43
N HIS A 155 -0.53 5.86 -11.18
CA HIS A 155 -0.74 7.21 -10.65
C HIS A 155 0.53 8.10 -10.75
N PRO A 156 0.39 9.43 -11.01
CA PRO A 156 1.53 10.35 -11.08
C PRO A 156 2.33 10.48 -9.78
N ALA A 157 1.79 10.00 -8.65
CA ALA A 157 2.46 10.01 -7.35
C ALA A 157 3.83 9.31 -7.35
N TRP A 158 4.06 8.41 -8.30
CA TRP A 158 5.30 7.65 -8.44
C TRP A 158 6.25 8.22 -9.48
N SER A 159 5.84 9.26 -10.21
CA SER A 159 6.60 9.81 -11.34
C SER A 159 7.56 10.95 -10.92
N SER A 160 7.84 11.10 -9.62
CA SER A 160 8.71 12.15 -9.10
C SER A 160 10.04 11.55 -8.62
N THR A 161 11.04 11.52 -9.50
CA THR A 161 12.40 12.06 -9.29
C THR A 161 13.33 11.55 -10.41
N SER A 162 13.45 12.33 -11.48
CA SER A 162 14.73 12.52 -12.17
C SER A 162 14.87 14.01 -12.44
N LEU A 163 15.14 14.78 -11.38
CA LEU A 163 15.98 15.96 -11.51
C LEU A 163 17.39 15.50 -11.17
N SER A 164 18.00 14.81 -12.14
CA SER A 164 19.45 14.75 -12.30
C SER A 164 19.80 15.77 -13.37
N GLY A 165 20.34 16.90 -12.92
CA GLY A 165 20.95 17.95 -13.72
C GLY A 165 21.86 18.76 -12.80
#